data_AF-A0AAD2TPD6-F1
#
_entry.id   AF-A0AAD2TPD6-F1
#
_cell.length_a   1.000
_cell.length_b   1.000
_cell.length_c   1.000
_cell.angle_alpha   90.00
_cell.angle_beta   90.00
_cell.angle_gamma   90.00
#
_symmetry.space_group_name_H-M   'P 1'
#
loop_
_entity.id
_entity.type
_entity.pdbx_description
1 polymer ?
#
loop_
_entity_poly.entity_id
_entity_poly.type
_entity_poly.pdbx_seq_one_letter_code
_entity_poly.pdbx_strand_id
1 'polypeptide(L)'
;MLYPFTFKPILKKVIWGGSDICPFKGITPVENGVGESWELSHVEGNYSIVDNGELEGKSLDELIRSYGKELLGEKVMERFGTTFPLLIKFIDARDNLSIQVHPDDELAKKRHNSFGKTEMWYVIKAEKGAGLYSGFSEQIDAEEYVKRVENNTIMDVLQRYDVNEGDVFFLPAGRVHAIGAGCFIAEIQQTSNITYRIYDYNRKDVNGNGRELHTELAKDAIDYTLYPDYRTHYKGHTNATVELADCKYFTTNLLDLDTIMVRNFSELDSFVVYICMAGKASIRDNKGNEIFVHQGQTVLIPADTEVITISPAPGAKFMETYIGQ
;
A
#
# COMPACT_ATOMS: atom_id res chain seq x y z
N MET A 1 12.23 -14.45 21.75
CA MET A 1 12.62 -13.15 21.18
C MET A 1 12.21 -13.16 19.74
N LEU A 2 11.58 -12.09 19.26
CA LEU A 2 11.16 -12.02 17.86
C LEU A 2 12.37 -11.69 16.98
N TYR A 3 12.19 -11.82 15.66
CA TYR A 3 13.22 -11.60 14.65
C TYR A 3 12.57 -10.95 13.42
N PRO A 4 13.35 -10.37 12.48
CA PRO A 4 12.81 -9.83 11.23
C PRO A 4 12.03 -10.88 10.43
N PHE A 5 10.75 -10.62 10.15
CA PHE A 5 9.85 -11.55 9.47
C PHE A 5 9.71 -11.24 7.98
N THR A 6 9.79 -12.26 7.13
CA THR A 6 9.34 -12.22 5.73
C THR A 6 8.06 -13.06 5.59
N PHE A 7 7.30 -12.83 4.52
CA PHE A 7 6.00 -13.46 4.32
C PHE A 7 5.85 -14.06 2.92
N LYS A 8 5.07 -15.14 2.85
CA LYS A 8 4.66 -15.77 1.60
C LYS A 8 3.75 -14.79 0.84
N PRO A 9 4.01 -14.53 -0.45
CA PRO A 9 3.22 -13.57 -1.22
C PRO A 9 1.79 -14.11 -1.46
N ILE A 10 0.79 -13.26 -1.26
CA ILE A 10 -0.60 -13.59 -1.58
C ILE A 10 -0.94 -12.96 -2.93
N LEU A 11 -0.77 -13.73 -4.01
CA LEU A 11 -1.04 -13.28 -5.37
C LEU A 11 -2.54 -13.28 -5.68
N LYS A 12 -3.05 -12.18 -6.26
CA LYS A 12 -4.44 -12.03 -6.66
C LYS A 12 -4.55 -11.87 -8.17
N LYS A 13 -5.29 -12.78 -8.80
CA LYS A 13 -5.66 -12.66 -10.22
C LYS A 13 -6.88 -11.78 -10.38
N VAL A 14 -6.80 -10.81 -11.28
CA VAL A 14 -7.83 -9.80 -11.53
C VAL A 14 -7.88 -9.46 -13.01
N ILE A 15 -9.02 -8.96 -13.48
CA ILE A 15 -9.29 -8.71 -14.92
C ILE A 15 -8.31 -7.71 -15.55
N TRP A 16 -7.77 -6.79 -14.75
CA TRP A 16 -6.84 -5.74 -15.17
C TRP A 16 -5.37 -6.10 -14.88
N GLY A 17 -5.12 -7.28 -14.30
CA GLY A 17 -3.81 -7.65 -13.79
C GLY A 17 -2.79 -7.98 -14.89
N GLY A 18 -1.54 -7.65 -14.63
CA GLY A 18 -0.43 -7.92 -15.54
C GLY A 18 0.34 -9.21 -15.24
N SER A 19 1.65 -9.14 -15.47
CA SER A 19 2.60 -10.25 -15.30
C SER A 19 3.93 -9.80 -14.71
N ASP A 20 4.06 -8.53 -14.29
CA ASP A 20 5.31 -7.92 -13.83
C ASP A 20 5.61 -8.24 -12.36
N ILE A 21 4.59 -8.55 -11.56
CA ILE A 21 4.76 -8.91 -10.13
C ILE A 21 5.67 -10.13 -9.96
N CYS A 22 5.43 -11.20 -10.72
CA CYS A 22 6.23 -12.44 -10.60
C CYS A 22 7.73 -12.19 -10.85
N PRO A 23 8.17 -11.65 -12.01
CA PRO A 23 9.58 -11.40 -12.25
C PRO A 23 10.17 -10.34 -11.30
N PHE A 24 9.40 -9.32 -10.91
CA PHE A 24 9.85 -8.33 -9.91
C PHE A 24 10.20 -8.96 -8.57
N LYS A 25 9.45 -9.99 -8.16
CA LYS A 25 9.65 -10.73 -6.91
C LYS A 25 10.53 -11.99 -7.06
N GLY A 26 11.00 -12.31 -8.26
CA GLY A 26 11.74 -13.54 -8.54
C GLY A 26 10.91 -14.83 -8.47
N ILE A 27 9.59 -14.76 -8.65
CA ILE A 27 8.67 -15.91 -8.62
C ILE A 27 8.66 -16.61 -9.99
N THR A 28 8.82 -17.94 -9.98
CA THR A 28 8.76 -18.78 -11.18
C THR A 28 7.83 -20.00 -10.97
N PRO A 29 7.03 -20.40 -11.98
CA PRO A 29 6.89 -19.77 -13.30
C PRO A 29 6.15 -18.42 -13.21
N VAL A 30 6.30 -17.59 -14.24
CA VAL A 30 5.57 -16.31 -14.34
C VAL A 30 4.09 -16.60 -14.58
N GLU A 31 3.23 -15.99 -13.76
CA GLU A 31 1.77 -16.07 -13.90
C GLU A 31 1.20 -14.80 -14.54
N ASN A 32 0.31 -14.98 -15.50
CA ASN A 32 -0.43 -13.87 -16.11
C ASN A 32 -1.69 -13.52 -15.30
N GLY A 33 -2.10 -12.26 -15.39
CA GLY A 33 -3.31 -11.75 -14.76
C GLY A 33 -3.15 -11.44 -13.27
N VAL A 34 -1.93 -11.49 -12.73
CA VAL A 34 -1.65 -11.17 -11.32
C VAL A 34 -1.60 -9.66 -11.20
N GLY A 35 -2.67 -9.06 -10.69
CA GLY A 35 -2.75 -7.60 -10.54
C GLY A 35 -2.38 -7.12 -9.15
N GLU A 36 -2.45 -7.99 -8.13
CA GLU A 36 -2.03 -7.62 -6.78
C GLU A 36 -1.15 -8.73 -6.16
N SER A 37 -0.17 -8.32 -5.36
CA SER A 37 0.49 -9.16 -4.38
C SER A 37 0.31 -8.51 -3.02
N TRP A 38 -0.40 -9.17 -2.11
CA TRP A 38 -0.51 -8.66 -0.74
C TRP A 38 0.70 -9.15 0.03
N GLU A 39 1.52 -8.19 0.46
CA GLU A 39 2.83 -8.41 1.05
C GLU A 39 2.74 -8.59 2.55
N LEU A 40 1.92 -7.76 3.18
CA LEU A 40 1.64 -7.82 4.61
C LEU A 40 0.17 -7.47 4.83
N SER A 41 -0.61 -8.47 5.25
CA SER A 41 -2.06 -8.40 5.34
C SER A 41 -2.54 -9.04 6.63
N HIS A 42 -3.44 -8.34 7.30
CA HIS A 42 -4.28 -8.87 8.37
C HIS A 42 -5.78 -8.72 8.04
N VAL A 43 -6.10 -8.68 6.75
CA VAL A 43 -7.49 -8.73 6.28
C VAL A 43 -8.00 -10.16 6.42
N GLU A 44 -9.20 -10.32 6.97
CA GLU A 44 -9.83 -11.63 7.20
C GLU A 44 -9.81 -12.52 5.95
N GLY A 45 -9.48 -13.79 6.13
CA GLY A 45 -9.31 -14.78 5.06
C GLY A 45 -8.03 -14.62 4.23
N ASN A 46 -7.21 -13.60 4.51
CA ASN A 46 -6.01 -13.25 3.73
C ASN A 46 -4.85 -12.84 4.65
N TYR A 47 -4.68 -13.52 5.78
CA TYR A 47 -3.58 -13.26 6.69
C TYR A 47 -2.26 -13.70 6.07
N SER A 48 -1.25 -12.82 6.12
CA SER A 48 0.11 -13.15 5.68
C SER A 48 0.67 -14.30 6.50
N ILE A 49 1.39 -15.20 5.83
CA ILE A 49 2.03 -16.38 6.45
C ILE A 49 3.54 -16.16 6.46
N VAL A 50 4.17 -16.34 7.61
CA VAL A 50 5.62 -16.19 7.79
C VAL A 50 6.37 -17.20 6.89
N ASP A 51 7.45 -16.73 6.28
CA ASP A 51 8.27 -17.47 5.32
C ASP A 51 9.70 -17.75 5.81
N ASN A 52 10.01 -17.42 7.06
CA ASN A 52 11.36 -17.59 7.61
C ASN A 52 11.39 -17.89 9.12
N GLY A 53 12.50 -18.49 9.55
CA GLY A 53 12.85 -18.72 10.96
C GLY A 53 11.96 -19.73 11.67
N GLU A 54 12.02 -19.75 13.01
CA GLU A 54 11.35 -20.76 13.85
C GLU A 54 9.81 -20.68 13.80
N LEU A 55 9.25 -19.54 13.41
CA LEU A 55 7.82 -19.26 13.28
C LEU A 55 7.33 -19.36 11.83
N GLU A 56 8.12 -19.92 10.90
CA GLU A 56 7.67 -20.18 9.53
C GLU A 56 6.34 -20.96 9.53
N GLY A 57 5.42 -20.56 8.64
CA GLY A 57 4.11 -21.18 8.50
C GLY A 57 3.06 -20.65 9.49
N LYS A 58 3.45 -19.82 10.46
CA LYS A 58 2.51 -19.08 11.31
C LYS A 58 1.89 -17.91 10.57
N SER A 59 0.60 -17.68 10.81
CA SER A 59 -0.09 -16.50 10.29
C SER A 59 0.21 -15.25 11.12
N LEU A 60 0.07 -14.07 10.51
CA LEU A 60 0.20 -12.80 11.20
C LEU A 60 -0.80 -12.67 12.38
N ASP A 61 -2.01 -13.20 12.24
CA ASP A 61 -2.99 -13.28 13.34
C ASP A 61 -2.48 -14.13 14.52
N GLU A 62 -1.90 -15.29 14.25
CA GLU A 62 -1.27 -16.11 15.30
C GLU A 62 -0.11 -15.37 15.97
N LEU A 63 0.70 -14.63 15.22
CA LEU A 63 1.78 -13.82 15.80
C LEU A 63 1.23 -12.72 16.71
N ILE A 64 0.23 -11.97 16.27
CA ILE A 64 -0.37 -10.88 17.05
C ILE A 64 -0.98 -11.41 18.35
N ARG A 65 -1.70 -12.54 18.29
CA ARG A 65 -2.29 -13.17 19.49
C ARG A 65 -1.23 -13.66 20.47
N SER A 66 -0.09 -14.13 19.97
CA SER A 66 0.96 -14.75 20.77
C SER A 66 1.92 -13.73 21.39
N TYR A 67 2.23 -12.66 20.65
CA TYR A 67 3.29 -11.71 21.02
C TYR A 67 2.78 -10.29 21.29
N GLY A 68 1.58 -9.94 20.83
CA GLY A 68 0.92 -8.67 21.11
C GLY A 68 1.86 -7.47 20.95
N LYS A 69 2.15 -6.80 22.06
CA LYS A 69 2.94 -5.57 22.09
C LYS A 69 4.41 -5.75 21.74
N GLU A 70 4.97 -6.94 21.96
CA GLU A 70 6.35 -7.23 21.51
C GLU A 70 6.44 -7.21 19.98
N LEU A 71 5.35 -7.59 19.31
CA LEU A 71 5.27 -7.52 17.85
C LEU A 71 4.89 -6.11 17.38
N LEU A 72 3.83 -5.54 17.94
CA LEU A 72 3.18 -4.35 17.37
C LEU A 72 3.60 -3.02 18.00
N GLY A 73 4.02 -3.02 19.26
CA GLY A 73 4.12 -1.83 20.11
C GLY A 73 2.88 -1.67 20.99
N GLU A 74 3.07 -1.09 22.17
CA GLU A 74 2.02 -0.89 23.17
C GLU A 74 0.99 0.15 22.68
N LYS A 75 1.44 1.33 22.24
CA LYS A 75 0.59 2.39 21.66
C LYS A 75 -0.16 1.93 20.41
N VAL A 76 0.46 1.10 19.57
CA VAL A 76 -0.20 0.54 18.39
C VAL A 76 -1.35 -0.37 18.81
N MET A 77 -1.13 -1.24 19.80
CA MET A 77 -2.18 -2.10 20.33
C MET A 77 -3.30 -1.32 21.04
N GLU A 78 -2.97 -0.26 21.78
CA GLU A 78 -3.99 0.59 22.40
C GLU A 78 -4.92 1.22 21.35
N ARG A 79 -4.36 1.60 20.20
CA ARG A 79 -5.10 2.28 19.14
C ARG A 79 -5.87 1.34 18.22
N PHE A 80 -5.28 0.22 17.84
CA PHE A 80 -5.81 -0.68 16.80
C PHE A 80 -6.24 -2.05 17.35
N GLY A 81 -6.05 -2.29 18.65
CA GLY A 81 -6.34 -3.56 19.29
C GLY A 81 -5.46 -4.69 18.76
N THR A 82 -6.08 -5.82 18.47
CA THR A 82 -5.42 -7.01 17.90
C THR A 82 -5.46 -7.03 16.37
N THR A 83 -5.72 -5.90 15.72
CA THR A 83 -5.71 -5.82 14.26
C THR A 83 -4.45 -5.12 13.80
N PHE A 84 -3.63 -5.78 12.97
CA PHE A 84 -2.52 -5.09 12.31
C PHE A 84 -3.09 -3.92 11.48
N PRO A 85 -2.56 -2.71 11.62
CA PRO A 85 -3.23 -1.51 11.12
C PRO A 85 -3.03 -1.24 9.63
N LEU A 86 -2.11 -1.95 8.95
CA LEU A 86 -1.76 -1.70 7.54
C LEU A 86 -2.03 -2.91 6.63
N LEU A 87 -2.35 -2.61 5.37
CA LEU A 87 -2.27 -3.54 4.27
C LEU A 87 -1.25 -3.01 3.26
N ILE A 88 -0.29 -3.84 2.89
CA ILE A 88 0.78 -3.48 1.96
C ILE A 88 0.67 -4.34 0.72
N LYS A 89 0.73 -3.70 -0.45
CA LYS A 89 0.60 -4.39 -1.73
C LYS A 89 1.59 -3.90 -2.77
N PHE A 90 1.85 -4.78 -3.71
CA PHE A 90 2.25 -4.42 -5.07
C PHE A 90 1.03 -4.50 -5.98
N ILE A 91 0.86 -3.52 -6.88
CA ILE A 91 -0.22 -3.50 -7.86
C ILE A 91 0.34 -3.32 -9.27
N ASP A 92 0.06 -4.29 -10.15
CA ASP A 92 0.43 -4.28 -11.57
C ASP A 92 -0.82 -4.12 -12.44
N ALA A 93 -1.03 -2.88 -12.91
CA ALA A 93 -2.18 -2.47 -13.69
C ALA A 93 -1.87 -2.55 -15.19
N ARG A 94 -2.12 -3.70 -15.81
CA ARG A 94 -2.05 -3.86 -17.28
C ARG A 94 -3.21 -3.18 -18.00
N ASP A 95 -4.33 -3.03 -17.34
CA ASP A 95 -5.49 -2.27 -17.79
C ASP A 95 -5.96 -1.34 -16.65
N ASN A 96 -6.85 -0.39 -16.97
CA ASN A 96 -7.32 0.59 -16.00
C ASN A 96 -8.04 -0.07 -14.82
N LEU A 97 -7.70 0.31 -13.59
CA LEU A 97 -8.54 0.00 -12.44
C LEU A 97 -9.78 0.91 -12.47
N SER A 98 -10.84 0.45 -11.80
CA SER A 98 -12.06 1.25 -11.67
C SER A 98 -11.82 2.59 -10.99
N ILE A 99 -12.59 3.60 -11.36
CA ILE A 99 -12.70 4.84 -10.59
C ILE A 99 -13.38 4.51 -9.27
N GLN A 100 -12.75 4.91 -8.18
CA GLN A 100 -13.19 4.55 -6.84
C GLN A 100 -12.93 5.66 -5.82
N VAL A 101 -13.59 5.52 -4.68
CA VAL A 101 -13.38 6.33 -3.47
C VAL A 101 -13.48 5.42 -2.26
N HIS A 102 -12.81 5.82 -1.18
CA HIS A 102 -12.85 5.09 0.07
C HIS A 102 -13.42 5.92 1.22
N PRO A 103 -14.21 5.31 2.12
CA PRO A 103 -14.69 5.97 3.32
C PRO A 103 -13.56 6.21 4.33
N ASP A 104 -13.76 7.22 5.17
CA ASP A 104 -12.97 7.42 6.38
C ASP A 104 -13.37 6.43 7.48
N ASP A 105 -12.73 6.54 8.66
CA ASP A 105 -12.99 5.60 9.77
C ASP A 105 -14.42 5.69 10.30
N GLU A 106 -14.99 6.89 10.40
CA GLU A 106 -16.34 7.08 10.93
C GLU A 106 -17.38 6.45 10.01
N LEU A 107 -17.28 6.72 8.72
CA LEU A 107 -18.21 6.20 7.72
C LEU A 107 -18.02 4.70 7.50
N ALA A 108 -16.79 4.21 7.48
CA ALA A 108 -16.48 2.79 7.37
C ALA A 108 -16.99 2.01 8.59
N LYS A 109 -16.80 2.55 9.80
CA LYS A 109 -17.31 1.95 11.03
C LYS A 109 -18.83 1.88 11.02
N LYS A 110 -19.50 2.98 10.63
CA LYS A 110 -20.96 3.07 10.61
C LYS A 110 -21.60 2.11 9.60
N ARG A 111 -21.01 1.93 8.42
CA ARG A 111 -21.62 1.15 7.32
C ARG A 111 -21.16 -0.29 7.24
N HIS A 112 -19.92 -0.56 7.63
CA HIS A 112 -19.25 -1.85 7.40
C HIS A 112 -18.57 -2.41 8.65
N ASN A 113 -18.64 -1.70 9.79
CA ASN A 113 -17.92 -2.04 11.01
C ASN A 113 -16.41 -2.28 10.78
N SER A 114 -15.79 -1.46 9.94
CA SER A 114 -14.38 -1.60 9.51
C SER A 114 -13.60 -0.30 9.68
N PHE A 115 -12.29 -0.36 9.46
CA PHE A 115 -11.45 0.83 9.33
C PHE A 115 -11.72 1.56 8.00
N GLY A 116 -11.43 2.85 7.99
CA GLY A 116 -11.36 3.62 6.75
C GLY A 116 -10.20 3.15 5.88
N LYS A 117 -10.03 3.81 4.74
CA LYS A 117 -8.94 3.46 3.81
C LYS A 117 -8.30 4.73 3.26
N THR A 118 -7.31 5.20 4.01
CA THR A 118 -6.30 6.16 3.55
C THR A 118 -5.09 5.39 3.04
N GLU A 119 -4.50 5.89 1.95
CA GLU A 119 -3.49 5.17 1.19
C GLU A 119 -2.35 6.10 0.77
N MET A 120 -1.25 5.49 0.36
CA MET A 120 -0.14 6.12 -0.34
C MET A 120 0.31 5.18 -1.46
N TRP A 121 0.60 5.76 -2.62
CA TRP A 121 1.15 5.06 -3.77
C TRP A 121 2.54 5.59 -4.09
N TYR A 122 3.46 4.67 -4.31
CA TYR A 122 4.77 4.92 -4.90
C TYR A 122 4.85 4.21 -6.25
N VAL A 123 5.13 4.97 -7.33
CA VAL A 123 5.26 4.41 -8.67
C VAL A 123 6.61 3.73 -8.82
N ILE A 124 6.63 2.40 -8.87
CA ILE A 124 7.84 1.59 -9.06
C ILE A 124 8.25 1.63 -10.53
N LYS A 125 7.27 1.51 -11.44
CA LYS A 125 7.50 1.52 -12.89
C LYS A 125 6.26 2.06 -13.58
N ALA A 126 6.48 2.78 -14.67
CA ALA A 126 5.43 3.32 -15.52
C ALA A 126 5.76 3.03 -16.99
N GLU A 127 4.82 2.46 -17.72
CA GLU A 127 4.91 2.36 -19.18
C GLU A 127 4.74 3.72 -19.85
N LYS A 128 5.15 3.84 -21.12
CA LYS A 128 4.97 5.07 -21.88
C LYS A 128 3.48 5.42 -22.01
N GLY A 129 3.09 6.58 -21.48
CA GLY A 129 1.71 7.04 -21.47
C GLY A 129 0.88 6.48 -20.30
N ALA A 130 1.51 5.73 -19.39
CA ALA A 130 0.88 5.35 -18.14
C ALA A 130 0.52 6.60 -17.33
N GLY A 131 -0.64 6.53 -16.68
CA GLY A 131 -1.12 7.61 -15.86
C GLY A 131 -2.10 7.12 -14.81
N LEU A 132 -2.38 7.95 -13.83
CA LEU A 132 -3.36 7.68 -12.80
C LEU A 132 -4.24 8.90 -12.57
N TYR A 133 -5.35 8.68 -11.87
CA TYR A 133 -6.31 9.71 -11.51
C TYR A 133 -6.25 9.93 -10.00
N SER A 134 -6.21 11.19 -9.57
CA SER A 134 -6.31 11.57 -8.16
C SER A 134 -6.97 12.93 -8.05
N GLY A 135 -8.16 12.95 -7.45
CA GLY A 135 -8.97 14.14 -7.26
C GLY A 135 -9.64 14.64 -8.52
N PHE A 136 -10.22 15.84 -8.43
CA PHE A 136 -10.94 16.47 -9.52
C PHE A 136 -10.06 17.49 -10.24
N SER A 137 -10.25 17.65 -11.55
CA SER A 137 -9.56 18.69 -12.36
C SER A 137 -10.30 20.02 -12.33
N GLU A 138 -11.56 20.02 -11.92
CA GLU A 138 -12.40 21.19 -11.73
C GLU A 138 -13.29 21.01 -10.51
N GLN A 139 -13.79 22.12 -9.96
CA GLN A 139 -14.66 22.07 -8.79
C GLN A 139 -16.00 21.48 -9.18
N ILE A 140 -16.40 20.41 -8.49
CA ILE A 140 -17.76 19.86 -8.55
C ILE A 140 -18.34 19.72 -7.14
N ASP A 141 -19.63 19.47 -7.04
CA ASP A 141 -20.30 19.13 -5.78
C ASP A 141 -20.96 17.74 -5.86
N ALA A 142 -21.63 17.35 -4.78
CA ALA A 142 -22.27 16.06 -4.67
C ALA A 142 -23.46 15.86 -5.63
N GLU A 143 -24.11 16.93 -6.08
CA GLU A 143 -25.25 16.86 -7.01
C GLU A 143 -24.75 16.70 -8.45
N GLU A 144 -23.70 17.44 -8.81
CA GLU A 144 -23.02 17.30 -10.09
C GLU A 144 -22.35 15.94 -10.25
N TYR A 145 -21.71 15.43 -9.19
CA TYR A 145 -21.15 14.07 -9.17
C TYR A 145 -22.19 13.01 -9.56
N VAL A 146 -23.38 13.04 -8.94
CA VAL A 146 -24.45 12.07 -9.26
C VAL A 146 -24.82 12.15 -10.73
N LYS A 147 -25.05 13.35 -11.27
CA LYS A 147 -25.40 13.56 -12.69
C LYS A 147 -24.31 13.04 -13.63
N ARG A 148 -23.03 13.25 -13.30
CA ARG A 148 -21.91 12.80 -14.14
C ARG A 148 -21.73 11.29 -14.12
N VAL A 149 -22.00 10.65 -13.00
CA VAL A 149 -22.00 9.18 -12.91
C VAL A 149 -23.16 8.59 -13.73
N GLU A 150 -24.38 9.12 -13.59
CA GLU A 150 -25.55 8.69 -14.36
C GLU A 150 -25.34 8.85 -15.87
N ASN A 151 -24.70 9.95 -16.29
CA ASN A 151 -24.44 10.25 -17.69
C ASN A 151 -23.12 9.67 -18.23
N ASN A 152 -22.36 8.90 -17.44
CA ASN A 152 -21.05 8.34 -17.80
C ASN A 152 -19.99 9.39 -18.20
N THR A 153 -20.05 10.60 -17.63
CA THR A 153 -19.12 11.72 -17.88
C THR A 153 -18.23 12.06 -16.68
N ILE A 154 -18.18 11.19 -15.66
CA ILE A 154 -17.38 11.43 -14.46
C ILE A 154 -15.88 11.59 -14.76
N MET A 155 -15.36 10.87 -15.76
CA MET A 155 -13.94 10.96 -16.12
C MET A 155 -13.52 12.33 -16.68
N ASP A 156 -14.48 13.11 -17.20
CA ASP A 156 -14.21 14.42 -17.79
C ASP A 156 -13.77 15.45 -16.74
N VAL A 157 -13.98 15.15 -15.45
CA VAL A 157 -13.63 16.02 -14.31
C VAL A 157 -12.61 15.41 -13.37
N LEU A 158 -12.02 14.28 -13.72
CA LEU A 158 -10.97 13.67 -12.91
C LEU A 158 -9.61 14.21 -13.32
N GLN A 159 -8.80 14.57 -12.34
CA GLN A 159 -7.44 15.01 -12.60
C GLN A 159 -6.57 13.80 -12.94
N ARG A 160 -6.18 13.69 -14.21
CA ARG A 160 -5.21 12.71 -14.70
C ARG A 160 -3.78 13.24 -14.56
N TYR A 161 -2.88 12.36 -14.12
CA TYR A 161 -1.44 12.58 -14.09
C TYR A 161 -0.76 11.54 -14.98
N ASP A 162 0.08 11.99 -15.91
CA ASP A 162 1.12 11.12 -16.46
C ASP A 162 2.14 10.86 -15.36
N VAL A 163 2.55 9.60 -15.18
CA VAL A 163 3.41 9.21 -14.07
C VAL A 163 4.74 8.63 -14.54
N ASN A 164 5.75 8.80 -13.69
CA ASN A 164 7.09 8.26 -13.86
C ASN A 164 7.49 7.46 -12.63
N GLU A 165 8.52 6.62 -12.77
CA GLU A 165 9.15 5.96 -11.62
C GLU A 165 9.55 7.00 -10.56
N GLY A 166 9.21 6.72 -9.31
CA GLY A 166 9.47 7.59 -8.17
C GLY A 166 8.37 8.59 -7.86
N ASP A 167 7.35 8.76 -8.71
CA ASP A 167 6.21 9.62 -8.37
C ASP A 167 5.45 9.07 -7.16
N VAL A 168 4.98 9.98 -6.31
CA VAL A 168 4.25 9.64 -5.08
C VAL A 168 2.90 10.34 -5.04
N PHE A 169 1.88 9.61 -4.60
CA PHE A 169 0.55 10.13 -4.37
C PHE A 169 0.08 9.72 -2.99
N PHE A 170 -0.24 10.70 -2.15
CA PHE A 170 -0.97 10.46 -0.92
C PHE A 170 -2.48 10.59 -1.17
N LEU A 171 -3.24 9.59 -0.73
CA LEU A 171 -4.68 9.49 -0.95
C LEU A 171 -5.41 9.41 0.40
N PRO A 172 -5.73 10.57 1.00
CA PRO A 172 -6.68 10.62 2.11
C PRO A 172 -7.99 9.91 1.74
N ALA A 173 -8.62 9.28 2.73
CA ALA A 173 -9.99 8.80 2.55
C ALA A 173 -10.89 9.91 1.98
N GLY A 174 -11.76 9.55 1.05
CA GLY A 174 -12.61 10.47 0.28
C GLY A 174 -12.00 11.00 -1.01
N ARG A 175 -10.71 10.79 -1.28
CA ARG A 175 -10.11 11.11 -2.58
C ARG A 175 -10.67 10.19 -3.67
N VAL A 176 -11.30 10.74 -4.70
CA VAL A 176 -11.63 9.98 -5.93
C VAL A 176 -10.34 9.69 -6.68
N HIS A 177 -10.11 8.43 -7.07
CA HIS A 177 -8.88 8.02 -7.73
C HIS A 177 -9.04 6.76 -8.58
N ALA A 178 -8.03 6.49 -9.40
CA ALA A 178 -7.84 5.22 -10.08
C ALA A 178 -6.40 5.06 -10.56
N ILE A 179 -5.89 3.83 -10.51
CA ILE A 179 -4.62 3.45 -11.14
C ILE A 179 -4.93 3.14 -12.62
N GLY A 180 -4.29 3.86 -13.54
CA GLY A 180 -4.48 3.62 -14.98
C GLY A 180 -3.53 2.54 -15.52
N ALA A 181 -3.81 2.10 -16.74
CA ALA A 181 -3.04 1.07 -17.43
C ALA A 181 -1.55 1.46 -17.58
N GLY A 182 -0.68 0.45 -17.46
CA GLY A 182 0.78 0.59 -17.54
C GLY A 182 1.45 1.03 -16.23
N CYS A 183 0.70 1.18 -15.14
CA CYS A 183 1.26 1.52 -13.83
C CYS A 183 1.63 0.27 -13.03
N PHE A 184 2.83 0.24 -12.47
CA PHE A 184 3.23 -0.71 -11.44
C PHE A 184 3.64 0.07 -10.18
N ILE A 185 2.88 -0.11 -9.10
CA ILE A 185 3.05 0.65 -7.86
C ILE A 185 3.24 -0.25 -6.64
N ALA A 186 3.81 0.32 -5.58
CA ALA A 186 3.58 -0.16 -4.23
C ALA A 186 2.51 0.71 -3.55
N GLU A 187 1.62 0.06 -2.80
CA GLU A 187 0.53 0.68 -2.06
C GLU A 187 0.68 0.36 -0.57
N ILE A 188 0.68 1.41 0.25
CA ILE A 188 0.52 1.33 1.70
C ILE A 188 -0.85 1.90 2.02
N GLN A 189 -1.67 1.13 2.73
CA GLN A 189 -3.00 1.56 3.13
C GLN A 189 -3.34 1.08 4.54
N GLN A 190 -4.37 1.66 5.14
CA GLN A 190 -4.99 1.06 6.33
C GLN A 190 -5.51 -0.36 6.03
N THR A 191 -5.61 -1.23 7.04
CA THR A 191 -6.21 -2.58 6.90
C THR A 191 -7.71 -2.51 6.63
N SER A 192 -8.05 -2.26 5.36
CA SER A 192 -9.43 -2.17 4.88
C SER A 192 -9.50 -2.63 3.43
N ASN A 193 -10.53 -3.39 3.10
CA ASN A 193 -10.82 -3.80 1.72
C ASN A 193 -12.08 -3.12 1.17
N ILE A 194 -12.55 -2.05 1.82
CA ILE A 194 -13.76 -1.34 1.42
C ILE A 194 -13.47 -0.41 0.26
N THR A 195 -14.21 -0.59 -0.83
CA THR A 195 -14.06 0.19 -2.05
C THR A 195 -15.43 0.57 -2.59
N TYR A 196 -15.71 1.87 -2.69
CA TYR A 196 -16.89 2.33 -3.42
C TYR A 196 -16.50 2.61 -4.85
N ARG A 197 -16.88 1.68 -5.74
CA ARG A 197 -16.65 1.80 -7.17
C ARG A 197 -17.65 2.77 -7.80
N ILE A 198 -17.14 3.78 -8.49
CA ILE A 198 -17.94 4.83 -9.12
C ILE A 198 -18.13 4.53 -10.61
N TYR A 199 -17.06 4.09 -11.28
CA TYR A 199 -17.09 3.78 -12.72
C TYR A 199 -16.11 2.67 -13.08
N ASP A 200 -16.49 1.84 -14.05
CA ASP A 200 -15.71 0.65 -14.41
C ASP A 200 -15.52 0.42 -15.92
N TYR A 201 -15.58 1.51 -16.71
CA TYR A 201 -15.42 1.46 -18.17
C TYR A 201 -16.43 0.52 -18.87
N ASN A 202 -17.58 0.29 -18.23
CA ASN A 202 -18.61 -0.65 -18.70
C ASN A 202 -18.09 -2.06 -18.99
N ARG A 203 -16.99 -2.47 -18.33
CA ARG A 203 -16.39 -3.80 -18.50
C ARG A 203 -17.36 -4.89 -18.07
N LYS A 204 -17.30 -6.00 -18.78
CA LYS A 204 -18.11 -7.19 -18.53
C LYS A 204 -17.23 -8.35 -18.09
N ASP A 205 -17.72 -9.13 -17.14
CA ASP A 205 -17.13 -10.41 -16.79
C ASP A 205 -17.37 -11.46 -17.89
N VAL A 206 -16.84 -12.67 -17.68
CA VAL A 206 -17.00 -13.80 -18.62
C VAL A 206 -18.46 -14.21 -18.85
N ASN A 207 -19.37 -13.80 -17.96
CA ASN A 207 -20.81 -14.08 -18.03
C ASN A 207 -21.61 -12.90 -18.59
N GLY A 208 -20.97 -11.79 -18.98
CA GLY A 208 -21.62 -10.59 -19.52
C GLY A 208 -22.13 -9.61 -18.44
N ASN A 209 -21.84 -9.83 -17.16
CA ASN A 209 -22.26 -8.96 -16.07
C ASN A 209 -21.26 -7.83 -15.83
N GLY A 210 -21.75 -6.63 -15.52
CA GLY A 210 -20.88 -5.54 -15.04
C GLY A 210 -20.52 -5.74 -13.58
N ARG A 211 -19.41 -5.16 -13.12
CA ARG A 211 -19.12 -5.09 -11.69
C ARG A 211 -20.06 -4.12 -10.99
N GLU A 212 -20.32 -4.38 -9.72
CA GLU A 212 -21.15 -3.52 -8.88
C GLU A 212 -20.53 -2.12 -8.73
N LEU A 213 -21.39 -1.11 -8.90
CA LEU A 213 -21.11 0.29 -8.63
C LEU A 213 -21.82 0.71 -7.34
N HIS A 214 -21.19 1.57 -6.57
CA HIS A 214 -21.62 2.00 -5.23
C HIS A 214 -21.87 3.51 -5.21
N THR A 215 -22.56 4.01 -6.23
CA THR A 215 -22.65 5.44 -6.56
C THR A 215 -23.19 6.29 -5.40
N GLU A 216 -24.26 5.82 -4.75
CA GLU A 216 -24.86 6.47 -3.58
C GLU A 216 -23.96 6.41 -2.34
N LEU A 217 -23.29 5.28 -2.11
CA LEU A 217 -22.38 5.16 -0.96
C LEU A 217 -21.16 6.07 -1.13
N ALA A 218 -20.65 6.17 -2.36
CA ALA A 218 -19.52 7.02 -2.72
C ALA A 218 -19.84 8.50 -2.50
N LYS A 219 -21.06 8.95 -2.77
CA LYS A 219 -21.47 10.35 -2.62
C LYS A 219 -21.09 10.96 -1.26
N ASP A 220 -21.35 10.21 -0.20
CA ASP A 220 -21.09 10.64 1.19
C ASP A 220 -19.64 10.43 1.64
N ALA A 221 -18.85 9.67 0.88
CA ALA A 221 -17.44 9.44 1.16
C ALA A 221 -16.53 10.48 0.51
N ILE A 222 -16.95 11.07 -0.62
CA ILE A 222 -16.11 11.94 -1.45
C ILE A 222 -15.75 13.25 -0.72
N ASP A 223 -14.46 13.58 -0.73
CA ASP A 223 -13.98 14.95 -0.52
C ASP A 223 -14.09 15.72 -1.85
N TYR A 224 -15.03 16.66 -1.90
CA TYR A 224 -15.26 17.50 -3.08
C TYR A 224 -14.31 18.70 -3.18
N THR A 225 -13.36 18.84 -2.25
CA THR A 225 -12.40 19.94 -2.28
C THR A 225 -11.49 19.82 -3.50
N LEU A 226 -11.43 20.88 -4.31
CA LEU A 226 -10.47 21.00 -5.39
C LEU A 226 -9.11 21.46 -4.85
N TYR A 227 -8.04 20.74 -5.19
CA TYR A 227 -6.67 21.10 -4.83
C TYR A 227 -5.85 21.38 -6.10
N PRO A 228 -4.84 22.26 -6.03
CA PRO A 228 -4.06 22.65 -7.21
C PRO A 228 -3.14 21.54 -7.73
N ASP A 229 -2.68 20.65 -6.84
CA ASP A 229 -1.90 19.46 -7.17
C ASP A 229 -2.18 18.39 -6.12
N TYR A 230 -2.24 17.14 -6.57
CA TYR A 230 -2.51 15.98 -5.74
C TYR A 230 -1.30 15.05 -5.58
N ARG A 231 -0.17 15.37 -6.24
CA ARG A 231 1.11 14.69 -6.05
C ARG A 231 1.76 15.08 -4.73
N THR A 232 2.45 14.12 -4.13
CA THR A 232 3.39 14.40 -3.05
C THR A 232 4.74 14.74 -3.65
N HIS A 233 5.18 15.98 -3.44
CA HIS A 233 6.50 16.44 -3.88
C HIS A 233 7.54 16.18 -2.81
N TYR A 234 8.66 15.56 -3.18
CA TYR A 234 9.79 15.31 -2.30
C TYR A 234 11.10 15.48 -3.05
N LYS A 235 12.19 15.60 -2.29
CA LYS A 235 13.55 15.63 -2.85
C LYS A 235 14.30 14.39 -2.38
N GLY A 236 14.63 13.50 -3.31
CA GLY A 236 15.42 12.31 -3.02
C GLY A 236 16.82 12.66 -2.52
N HIS A 237 17.31 11.85 -1.57
CA HIS A 237 18.64 11.95 -1.00
C HIS A 237 19.19 10.55 -0.73
N THR A 238 20.32 10.20 -1.35
CA THR A 238 20.98 8.92 -1.12
C THR A 238 21.59 8.88 0.29
N ASN A 239 21.51 7.72 0.95
CA ASN A 239 21.97 7.45 2.31
C ASN A 239 21.31 8.33 3.39
N ALA A 240 20.07 8.76 3.15
CA ALA A 240 19.27 9.51 4.11
C ALA A 240 17.82 9.01 4.10
N THR A 241 17.12 9.27 5.20
CA THR A 241 15.66 9.08 5.27
C THR A 241 14.97 10.27 4.63
N VAL A 242 14.13 10.01 3.63
CA VAL A 242 13.30 11.03 2.98
C VAL A 242 11.84 10.72 3.20
N GLU A 243 11.14 11.56 3.95
CA GLU A 243 9.71 11.39 4.21
C GLU A 243 8.90 11.54 2.91
N LEU A 244 8.02 10.58 2.65
CA LEU A 244 7.10 10.56 1.51
C LEU A 244 5.65 10.83 1.95
N ALA A 245 5.29 10.43 3.16
CA ALA A 245 3.99 10.70 3.73
C ALA A 245 4.10 10.62 5.26
N ASP A 246 3.51 11.59 5.95
CA ASP A 246 3.26 11.53 7.38
C ASP A 246 1.79 11.84 7.64
N CYS A 247 1.09 10.89 8.24
CA CYS A 247 -0.32 11.05 8.56
C CYS A 247 -0.66 10.31 9.84
N LYS A 248 -1.88 10.54 10.33
CA LYS A 248 -2.33 9.88 11.56
C LYS A 248 -2.23 8.36 11.49
N TYR A 249 -2.22 7.72 10.32
CA TYR A 249 -2.27 6.26 10.22
C TYR A 249 -0.90 5.60 10.08
N PHE A 250 0.04 6.27 9.44
CA PHE A 250 1.37 5.77 9.17
C PHE A 250 2.27 6.91 8.71
N THR A 251 3.56 6.74 8.95
CA THR A 251 4.64 7.51 8.33
C THR A 251 5.35 6.58 7.34
N THR A 252 5.67 7.07 6.15
CA THR A 252 6.43 6.31 5.14
C THR A 252 7.60 7.14 4.60
N ASN A 253 8.77 6.53 4.56
CA ASN A 253 10.02 7.12 4.09
C ASN A 253 10.59 6.35 2.91
N LEU A 254 11.28 7.05 2.02
CA LEU A 254 12.17 6.50 1.00
C LEU A 254 13.59 6.41 1.54
N LEU A 255 14.22 5.25 1.36
CA LEU A 255 15.64 5.03 1.59
C LEU A 255 16.30 4.60 0.26
N ASP A 256 17.13 5.45 -0.31
CA ASP A 256 17.99 5.12 -1.45
C ASP A 256 19.41 4.91 -0.91
N LEU A 257 19.91 3.68 -0.90
CA LEU A 257 21.07 3.29 -0.09
C LEU A 257 22.20 2.69 -0.93
N ASP A 258 23.38 3.30 -0.80
CA ASP A 258 24.65 2.81 -1.34
C ASP A 258 25.63 2.39 -0.24
N THR A 259 25.36 2.82 1.00
CA THR A 259 26.22 2.58 2.15
C THR A 259 25.41 2.04 3.32
N ILE A 260 26.11 1.46 4.30
CA ILE A 260 25.50 0.92 5.51
C ILE A 260 24.71 2.01 6.22
N MET A 261 23.47 1.71 6.57
CA MET A 261 22.61 2.58 7.37
C MET A 261 22.25 1.90 8.68
N VAL A 262 22.43 2.62 9.79
CA VAL A 262 21.96 2.19 11.11
C VAL A 262 20.67 2.94 11.42
N ARG A 263 19.65 2.21 11.84
CA ARG A 263 18.36 2.76 12.27
C ARG A 263 18.14 2.45 13.74
N ASN A 264 17.83 3.48 14.52
CA ASN A 264 17.51 3.37 15.94
C ASN A 264 16.00 3.64 16.13
N PHE A 265 15.34 2.66 16.74
CA PHE A 265 13.92 2.60 17.05
C PHE A 265 13.67 2.52 18.57
N SER A 266 14.68 2.73 19.42
CA SER A 266 14.54 2.64 20.87
C SER A 266 13.42 3.53 21.45
N GLU A 267 13.14 4.65 20.78
CA GLU A 267 12.08 5.58 21.14
C GLU A 267 10.78 5.36 20.36
N LEU A 268 10.73 4.41 19.42
CA LEU A 268 9.57 4.12 18.57
C LEU A 268 8.79 2.94 19.17
N ASP A 269 7.63 3.24 19.76
CA ASP A 269 6.70 2.21 20.21
C ASP A 269 5.80 1.71 19.06
N SER A 270 6.44 1.10 18.06
CA SER A 270 5.79 0.59 16.85
C SER A 270 6.65 -0.50 16.19
N PHE A 271 6.01 -1.32 15.36
CA PHE A 271 6.72 -2.12 14.37
C PHE A 271 7.22 -1.25 13.21
N VAL A 272 8.17 -1.77 12.42
CA VAL A 272 8.65 -1.11 11.19
C VAL A 272 8.57 -2.09 10.02
N VAL A 273 8.02 -1.65 8.90
CA VAL A 273 7.97 -2.44 7.67
C VAL A 273 8.95 -1.88 6.65
N TYR A 274 9.74 -2.76 6.05
CA TYR A 274 10.58 -2.44 4.90
C TYR A 274 10.08 -3.15 3.65
N ILE A 275 9.98 -2.42 2.54
CA ILE A 275 9.67 -2.96 1.22
C ILE A 275 10.88 -2.72 0.33
N CYS A 276 11.57 -3.77 -0.10
CA CYS A 276 12.71 -3.66 -1.01
C CYS A 276 12.21 -3.43 -2.45
N MET A 277 12.29 -2.20 -2.94
CA MET A 277 11.82 -1.84 -4.27
C MET A 277 12.86 -2.06 -5.37
N ALA A 278 14.15 -2.05 -5.01
CA ALA A 278 15.24 -2.30 -5.94
C ALA A 278 16.46 -2.84 -5.19
N GLY A 279 17.30 -3.60 -5.90
CA GLY A 279 18.57 -4.10 -5.39
C GLY A 279 18.40 -5.21 -4.33
N LYS A 280 19.32 -5.24 -3.37
CA LYS A 280 19.37 -6.23 -2.29
C LYS A 280 20.17 -5.70 -1.11
N ALA A 281 19.92 -6.22 0.08
CA ALA A 281 20.67 -5.89 1.30
C ALA A 281 20.69 -7.08 2.27
N SER A 282 21.54 -7.01 3.30
CA SER A 282 21.27 -7.71 4.56
C SER A 282 20.69 -6.74 5.59
N ILE A 283 19.79 -7.24 6.42
CA ILE A 283 19.23 -6.52 7.57
C ILE A 283 19.57 -7.33 8.82
N ARG A 284 20.29 -6.69 9.75
CA ARG A 284 20.70 -7.30 11.02
C ARG A 284 20.12 -6.51 12.18
N ASP A 285 19.48 -7.18 13.14
CA ASP A 285 18.95 -6.55 14.35
C ASP A 285 19.95 -6.53 15.52
N ASN A 286 19.60 -5.83 16.60
CA ASN A 286 20.37 -5.76 17.85
C ASN A 286 20.40 -7.07 18.65
N LYS A 287 19.59 -8.06 18.27
CA LYS A 287 19.54 -9.41 18.88
C LYS A 287 20.44 -10.41 18.16
N GLY A 288 21.07 -10.00 17.05
CA GLY A 288 22.00 -10.81 16.26
C GLY A 288 21.33 -11.62 15.15
N ASN A 289 20.03 -11.43 14.90
CA ASN A 289 19.35 -12.03 13.76
C ASN A 289 19.74 -11.30 12.48
N GLU A 290 19.95 -12.04 11.39
CA GLU A 290 20.27 -11.47 10.08
C GLU A 290 19.44 -12.14 8.99
N ILE A 291 18.86 -11.32 8.12
CA ILE A 291 18.16 -11.76 6.91
C ILE A 291 18.78 -11.11 5.67
N PHE A 292 18.70 -11.80 4.55
CA PHE A 292 19.04 -11.26 3.23
C PHE A 292 17.74 -10.94 2.49
N VAL A 293 17.65 -9.73 1.98
CA VAL A 293 16.49 -9.22 1.28
C VAL A 293 16.87 -8.82 -0.14
N HIS A 294 15.99 -9.08 -1.08
CA HIS A 294 16.11 -8.62 -2.45
C HIS A 294 14.83 -7.89 -2.90
N GLN A 295 14.93 -7.22 -4.05
CA GLN A 295 13.82 -6.58 -4.72
C GLN A 295 12.55 -7.44 -4.72
N GLY A 296 11.43 -6.82 -4.39
CA GLY A 296 10.12 -7.44 -4.31
C GLY A 296 9.83 -8.14 -2.98
N GLN A 297 10.72 -8.11 -2.00
CA GLN A 297 10.47 -8.66 -0.66
C GLN A 297 10.08 -7.57 0.34
N THR A 298 9.22 -7.96 1.28
CA THR A 298 8.75 -7.13 2.40
C THR A 298 9.16 -7.77 3.73
N VAL A 299 9.63 -6.94 4.67
CA VAL A 299 10.09 -7.36 5.99
C VAL A 299 9.33 -6.62 7.06
N LEU A 300 8.82 -7.33 8.06
CA LEU A 300 8.32 -6.76 9.31
C LEU A 300 9.39 -6.87 10.39
N ILE A 301 9.85 -5.72 10.89
CA ILE A 301 10.68 -5.57 12.07
C ILE A 301 9.75 -5.42 13.28
N PRO A 302 9.79 -6.35 14.26
CA PRO A 302 8.94 -6.28 15.44
C PRO A 302 9.29 -5.11 16.36
N ALA A 303 8.33 -4.62 17.12
CA ALA A 303 8.49 -3.50 18.06
C ALA A 303 9.51 -3.76 19.19
N ASP A 304 9.81 -5.03 19.52
CA ASP A 304 10.88 -5.41 20.45
C ASP A 304 12.31 -5.15 19.92
N THR A 305 12.45 -4.61 18.71
CA THR A 305 13.72 -4.38 18.04
C THR A 305 14.15 -2.92 18.15
N GLU A 306 15.21 -2.66 18.91
CA GLU A 306 15.68 -1.28 19.16
C GLU A 306 16.55 -0.74 18.04
N VAL A 307 17.37 -1.58 17.41
CA VAL A 307 18.34 -1.12 16.40
C VAL A 307 18.43 -2.16 15.29
N ILE A 308 18.50 -1.68 14.05
CA ILE A 308 18.89 -2.49 12.91
C ILE A 308 20.04 -1.85 12.14
N THR A 309 20.82 -2.69 11.46
CA THR A 309 21.83 -2.29 10.48
C THR A 309 21.42 -2.84 9.11
N ILE A 310 21.23 -1.95 8.14
CA ILE A 310 20.96 -2.29 6.75
C ILE A 310 22.29 -2.18 6.00
N SER A 311 22.74 -3.29 5.42
CA SER A 311 23.95 -3.36 4.59
C SER A 311 23.56 -3.56 3.12
N PRO A 312 23.39 -2.48 2.34
CA PRO A 312 22.92 -2.56 0.96
C PRO A 312 24.01 -2.99 -0.02
N ALA A 313 23.62 -3.64 -1.11
CA ALA A 313 24.36 -3.52 -2.36
C ALA A 313 24.06 -2.14 -3.00
N PRO A 314 24.99 -1.52 -3.75
CA PRO A 314 24.75 -0.24 -4.39
C PRO A 314 23.44 -0.20 -5.21
N GLY A 315 22.68 0.87 -5.08
CA GLY A 315 21.38 1.06 -5.71
C GLY A 315 20.22 0.32 -5.03
N ALA A 316 20.35 -0.09 -3.77
CA ALA A 316 19.25 -0.69 -3.03
C ALA A 316 18.25 0.40 -2.60
N LYS A 317 16.97 0.21 -2.93
CA LYS A 317 15.90 1.13 -2.54
C LYS A 317 14.88 0.45 -1.66
N PHE A 318 14.51 1.12 -0.57
CA PHE A 318 13.50 0.66 0.36
C PHE A 318 12.44 1.73 0.59
N MET A 319 11.19 1.30 0.75
CA MET A 319 10.25 2.07 1.56
C MET A 319 10.30 1.56 2.98
N GLU A 320 10.30 2.48 3.92
CA GLU A 320 10.17 2.22 5.35
C GLU A 320 8.85 2.79 5.84
N THR A 321 8.04 1.99 6.52
CA THR A 321 6.74 2.41 7.04
C THR A 321 6.58 1.99 8.49
N TYR A 322 6.08 2.89 9.35
CA TYR A 322 5.74 2.60 10.74
C TYR A 322 4.54 3.42 11.18
N ILE A 323 3.99 3.12 12.36
CA ILE A 323 2.93 3.92 12.97
C ILE A 323 3.58 5.02 13.81
N GLY A 324 3.39 6.28 13.41
CA GLY A 324 3.84 7.44 14.17
C GLY A 324 3.18 7.54 15.54
N GLN A 325 3.82 8.27 16.45
CA GLN A 325 3.31 8.55 17.79
C GLN A 325 2.33 9.72 17.82
#